data_AF-A0A1Y3TTN2-F1
#
_entry.id   AF-A0A1Y3TTN2-F1
#
_cell.length_a   1.000
_cell.length_b   1.000
_cell.length_c   1.000
_cell.angle_alpha   90.00
_cell.angle_beta   90.00
_cell.angle_gamma   90.00
#
_symmetry.space_group_name_H-M   'P 1'
#
loop_
_entity.id
_entity.type
_entity.pdbx_description
1 polymer ?
#
loop_
_entity_poly.entity_id
_entity_poly.type
_entity_poly.pdbx_seq_one_letter_code
_entity_poly.pdbx_strand_id
1 'polypeptide(L)'
;MKLNRVQNEFLGCTSAIAVDSQEQFLKLKEWMGIQNLFLQDGTPVTQLNTDVTNKRVAFYRDDIGMFVGYDHPANIGMNYSIKEFNEAFPEAENYEQRSLFGGDDAASIRPPEEDLVADPMEDIVETEVKEVKNELSLADTLNQLEVGKITPATITGNVIEFKDTVINAINKYKNIVVTQDNFKELTDTRADLNNKKKIITENRKNIKNEALKEINEVYDAMTDIIKAIDDVVGPLDSEIKGFEAKEKEALKQKMMETTINPTLDMLIKQEMLDDDTRKEFTFKPSWTNASAFTKTGNLTKKTTDEINAELNRIVELYNQKQKDIETIKSTVTQLSIAHGLDAQLNVDTYVELYKKGTSMPDVQQRINRDVEMIKNAVQKEADKKAQEIVSKQQMQNHEQDTENVKNTLQEQNKQSNITVLTDEKTGEVLAKGNDHQILAQIAPTPEKFEGKTYEYTYYFSGSFGAIKTFSNILKLLSMMFKDFKYERK
;
A
#
# COMPACT_ATOMS: atom_id res chain seq x y z
N MET A 1 -20.40 35.17 1.83
CA MET A 1 -19.84 35.86 0.66
C MET A 1 -20.46 37.25 0.58
N LYS A 2 -19.70 38.32 0.33
CA LYS A 2 -20.27 39.68 0.25
C LYS A 2 -20.77 39.91 -1.18
N LEU A 3 -22.09 39.95 -1.37
CA LEU A 3 -22.69 40.09 -2.70
C LEU A 3 -22.35 41.45 -3.31
N ASN A 4 -22.05 41.47 -4.61
CA ASN A 4 -21.81 42.72 -5.34
C ASN A 4 -23.15 43.44 -5.67
N ARG A 5 -23.07 44.65 -6.20
CA ARG A 5 -24.26 45.47 -6.48
C ARG A 5 -25.26 44.77 -7.40
N VAL A 6 -24.79 44.18 -8.49
CA VAL A 6 -25.63 43.53 -9.52
C VAL A 6 -26.30 42.27 -8.96
N GLN A 7 -25.58 41.46 -8.19
CA GLN A 7 -26.14 40.30 -7.49
C GLN A 7 -27.25 40.69 -6.49
N ASN A 8 -27.10 41.83 -5.79
CA ASN A 8 -28.15 42.34 -4.91
C ASN A 8 -29.36 42.89 -5.68
N GLU A 9 -29.14 43.59 -6.81
CA GLU A 9 -30.22 44.05 -7.71
C GLU A 9 -31.00 42.86 -8.32
N PHE A 10 -30.31 41.75 -8.62
CA PHE A 10 -30.91 40.52 -9.14
C PHE A 10 -31.76 39.80 -8.08
N LEU A 11 -31.22 39.59 -6.88
CA LEU A 11 -31.99 39.03 -5.76
C LEU A 11 -33.13 39.95 -5.33
N GLY A 12 -32.98 41.26 -5.48
CA GLY A 12 -33.99 42.28 -5.18
C GLY A 12 -35.09 42.42 -6.23
N CYS A 13 -35.11 41.58 -7.26
CA CYS A 13 -36.10 41.62 -8.33
C CYS A 13 -36.12 42.97 -9.08
N THR A 14 -34.96 43.59 -9.32
CA THR A 14 -34.81 44.83 -10.10
C THR A 14 -33.84 44.71 -11.28
N SER A 15 -33.10 43.61 -11.39
CA SER A 15 -32.27 43.31 -12.56
C SER A 15 -32.42 41.87 -13.06
N ALA A 16 -32.03 41.68 -14.32
CA ALA A 16 -31.95 40.41 -15.01
C ALA A 16 -30.51 40.17 -15.46
N ILE A 17 -29.99 38.95 -15.32
CA ILE A 17 -28.62 38.61 -15.76
C ILE A 17 -28.69 37.89 -17.10
N ALA A 18 -28.06 38.47 -18.11
CA ALA A 18 -27.88 37.86 -19.43
C ALA A 18 -26.64 36.95 -19.44
N VAL A 19 -26.76 35.81 -20.12
CA VAL A 19 -25.65 34.88 -20.40
C VAL A 19 -25.64 34.51 -21.88
N ASP A 20 -24.43 34.37 -22.42
CA ASP A 20 -24.16 34.10 -23.84
C ASP A 20 -23.48 32.74 -24.07
N SER A 21 -23.10 32.02 -23.00
CA SER A 21 -22.48 30.70 -23.07
C SER A 21 -23.01 29.72 -22.03
N GLN A 22 -22.90 28.41 -22.34
CA GLN A 22 -23.30 27.34 -21.43
C GLN A 22 -22.48 27.33 -20.13
N GLU A 23 -21.23 27.81 -20.16
CA GLU A 23 -20.39 27.92 -18.96
C GLU A 23 -20.86 29.05 -18.03
N GLN A 24 -21.19 30.22 -18.59
CA GLN A 24 -21.80 31.32 -17.83
C GLN A 24 -23.14 30.89 -17.20
N PHE A 25 -23.97 30.16 -17.94
CA PHE A 25 -25.21 29.58 -17.41
C PHE A 25 -24.95 28.62 -16.24
N LEU A 26 -23.98 27.71 -16.34
CA LEU A 26 -23.65 26.78 -15.26
C LEU A 26 -23.13 27.51 -14.01
N LYS A 27 -22.27 28.51 -14.17
CA LYS A 27 -21.78 29.36 -13.07
C LYS A 27 -22.92 30.16 -12.41
N LEU A 28 -23.80 30.78 -13.20
CA LEU A 28 -24.99 31.49 -12.71
C LEU A 28 -25.93 30.53 -11.95
N LYS A 29 -26.17 29.34 -12.50
CA LYS A 29 -27.02 28.30 -11.92
C LYS A 29 -26.48 27.76 -10.60
N GLU A 30 -25.17 27.53 -10.49
CA GLU A 30 -24.52 27.13 -9.24
C GLU A 30 -24.69 28.22 -8.17
N TRP A 31 -24.42 29.48 -8.50
CA TRP A 31 -24.60 30.60 -7.57
C TRP A 31 -26.07 30.77 -7.14
N MET A 32 -27.04 30.67 -8.07
CA MET A 32 -28.47 30.69 -7.75
C MET A 32 -28.88 29.52 -6.84
N GLY A 33 -28.26 28.35 -7.02
CA GLY A 33 -28.41 27.20 -6.14
C GLY A 33 -27.90 27.46 -4.72
N ILE A 34 -26.73 28.09 -4.58
CA ILE A 34 -26.17 28.51 -3.28
C ILE A 34 -27.08 29.53 -2.58
N GLN A 35 -27.73 30.43 -3.33
CA GLN A 35 -28.74 31.35 -2.79
C GLN A 35 -30.11 30.70 -2.50
N ASN A 36 -30.25 29.38 -2.67
CA ASN A 36 -31.49 28.62 -2.49
C ASN A 36 -32.69 29.19 -3.27
N LEU A 37 -32.47 29.52 -4.55
CA LEU A 37 -33.54 30.00 -5.42
C LEU A 37 -34.34 28.84 -6.04
N PHE A 38 -35.62 29.11 -6.32
CA PHE A 38 -36.60 28.15 -6.84
C PHE A 38 -37.31 28.70 -8.09
N LEU A 39 -37.72 27.79 -8.96
CA LEU A 39 -38.60 28.04 -10.10
C LEU A 39 -40.07 28.19 -9.62
N GLN A 40 -40.94 28.70 -10.48
CA GLN A 40 -42.36 28.95 -10.16
C GLN A 40 -43.14 27.70 -9.71
N ASP A 41 -42.73 26.51 -10.17
CA ASP A 41 -43.31 25.21 -9.81
C ASP A 41 -42.81 24.68 -8.45
N GLY A 42 -41.93 25.41 -7.75
CA GLY A 42 -41.28 24.99 -6.52
C GLY A 42 -40.03 24.11 -6.75
N THR A 43 -39.62 23.87 -7.99
CA THR A 43 -38.42 23.09 -8.30
C THR A 43 -37.15 23.91 -7.99
N PRO A 44 -36.12 23.35 -7.32
CA PRO A 44 -34.86 24.05 -7.08
C PRO A 44 -34.15 24.43 -8.39
N VAL A 45 -33.56 25.63 -8.45
CA VAL A 45 -32.83 26.11 -9.64
C VAL A 45 -31.64 25.22 -10.00
N THR A 46 -31.11 24.41 -9.07
CA THR A 46 -30.10 23.38 -9.36
C THR A 46 -30.57 22.31 -10.35
N GLN A 47 -31.89 22.14 -10.55
CA GLN A 47 -32.48 21.23 -11.53
C GLN A 47 -32.81 21.91 -12.88
N LEU A 48 -32.72 23.25 -12.97
CA LEU A 48 -32.98 23.99 -14.20
C LEU A 48 -32.03 23.55 -15.32
N ASN A 49 -32.58 23.05 -16.43
CA ASN A 49 -31.79 22.62 -17.57
C ASN A 49 -32.21 23.41 -18.81
N THR A 50 -31.31 24.28 -19.28
CA THR A 50 -31.51 25.14 -20.44
C THR A 50 -30.27 25.02 -21.32
N ASP A 51 -30.49 24.89 -22.63
CA ASP A 51 -29.43 24.95 -23.63
C ASP A 51 -29.25 26.39 -24.09
N VAL A 52 -28.10 26.96 -23.74
CA VAL A 52 -27.66 28.34 -24.06
C VAL A 52 -26.67 28.30 -25.23
N THR A 53 -26.37 27.13 -25.80
CA THR A 53 -25.46 26.99 -26.92
C THR A 53 -25.99 27.77 -28.14
N ASN A 54 -25.24 28.79 -28.56
CA ASN A 54 -25.59 29.73 -29.63
C ASN A 54 -26.85 30.60 -29.40
N LYS A 55 -27.26 30.84 -28.14
CA LYS A 55 -28.41 31.71 -27.83
C LYS A 55 -28.16 32.56 -26.58
N ARG A 56 -28.45 33.86 -26.68
CA ARG A 56 -28.45 34.77 -25.52
C ARG A 56 -29.71 34.58 -24.69
N VAL A 57 -29.55 34.30 -23.40
CA VAL A 57 -30.65 34.02 -22.47
C VAL A 57 -30.57 34.93 -21.26
N ALA A 58 -31.68 35.56 -20.90
CA ALA A 58 -31.77 36.44 -19.73
C ALA A 58 -32.56 35.76 -18.60
N PHE A 59 -31.93 35.61 -17.44
CA PHE A 59 -32.57 35.11 -16.23
C PHE A 59 -33.05 36.29 -15.38
N TYR A 60 -34.26 36.20 -14.84
CA TYR A 60 -34.82 37.23 -13.95
C TYR A 60 -35.72 36.62 -12.88
N ARG A 61 -36.01 37.39 -11.83
CA ARG A 61 -36.77 36.98 -10.66
C ARG A 61 -37.92 37.93 -10.38
N ASP A 62 -39.12 37.41 -10.09
CA ASP A 62 -40.24 38.18 -9.55
C ASP A 62 -40.61 37.74 -8.12
N ASP A 63 -41.82 38.08 -7.67
CA ASP A 63 -42.36 37.69 -6.37
C ASP A 63 -42.84 36.22 -6.30
N ILE A 64 -42.96 35.55 -7.44
CA ILE A 64 -43.49 34.19 -7.60
C ILE A 64 -42.37 33.18 -7.91
N GLY A 65 -41.29 33.56 -8.59
CA GLY A 65 -40.15 32.68 -8.83
C GLY A 65 -39.08 33.18 -9.80
N MET A 66 -38.24 32.24 -10.23
CA MET A 66 -37.23 32.43 -11.28
C MET A 66 -37.82 32.17 -12.68
N PHE A 67 -37.52 33.06 -13.62
CA PHE A 67 -37.97 33.02 -15.02
C PHE A 67 -36.79 33.06 -16.00
N VAL A 68 -37.05 32.55 -17.21
CA VAL A 68 -36.09 32.46 -18.32
C VAL A 68 -36.67 33.17 -19.54
N GLY A 69 -36.06 34.29 -19.92
CA GLY A 69 -36.40 35.05 -21.12
C GLY A 69 -35.46 34.70 -22.28
N TYR A 70 -36.05 34.38 -23.44
CA TYR A 70 -35.33 34.11 -24.69
C TYR A 70 -35.48 35.31 -25.64
N ASP A 71 -34.37 35.75 -26.25
CA ASP A 71 -34.23 36.91 -27.15
C ASP A 71 -34.62 38.30 -26.58
N HIS A 72 -33.67 39.24 -26.68
CA HIS A 72 -33.80 40.65 -26.26
C HIS A 72 -33.82 41.54 -27.54
N PRO A 73 -34.62 42.64 -27.66
CA PRO A 73 -34.62 43.76 -26.72
C PRO A 73 -35.96 44.33 -26.23
N ALA A 74 -37.13 43.90 -26.74
CA ALA A 74 -38.35 44.73 -26.67
C ALA A 74 -39.65 44.07 -26.15
N ASN A 75 -39.62 42.80 -25.73
CA ASN A 75 -40.86 42.00 -25.62
C ASN A 75 -41.11 41.30 -24.27
N ILE A 76 -40.60 41.85 -23.17
CA ILE A 76 -41.06 41.48 -21.82
C ILE A 76 -41.50 42.77 -21.12
N GLY A 77 -42.79 42.92 -20.85
CA GLY A 77 -43.39 44.10 -20.20
C GLY A 77 -43.12 44.15 -18.70
N MET A 78 -41.85 44.09 -18.30
CA MET A 78 -41.40 43.87 -16.94
C MET A 78 -40.29 44.85 -16.55
N ASN A 79 -40.33 45.39 -15.33
CA ASN A 79 -39.51 46.52 -14.86
C ASN A 79 -38.05 46.17 -14.48
N TYR A 80 -37.38 45.29 -15.23
CA TYR A 80 -36.02 44.84 -14.93
C TYR A 80 -34.96 45.57 -15.76
N SER A 81 -33.86 45.96 -15.11
CA SER A 81 -32.64 46.38 -15.80
C SER A 81 -31.80 45.16 -16.19
N ILE A 82 -31.41 45.02 -17.46
CA ILE A 82 -30.55 43.90 -17.89
C ILE A 82 -29.09 44.22 -17.61
N LYS A 83 -28.37 43.18 -17.17
CA LYS A 83 -27.00 43.19 -16.70
C LYS A 83 -26.22 42.05 -17.32
N GLU A 84 -25.00 42.33 -17.75
CA GLU A 84 -24.14 41.30 -18.32
C GLU A 84 -23.63 40.35 -17.23
N PHE A 85 -23.42 39.08 -17.58
CA PHE A 85 -22.84 38.09 -16.65
C PHE A 85 -21.55 38.59 -16.00
N ASN A 86 -20.67 39.25 -16.76
CA ASN A 86 -19.41 39.79 -16.26
C ASN A 86 -19.60 40.95 -15.25
N GLU A 87 -20.70 41.71 -15.31
CA GLU A 87 -21.04 42.69 -14.25
C GLU A 87 -21.46 41.99 -12.94
N ALA A 88 -22.11 40.84 -13.06
CA ALA A 88 -22.53 40.02 -11.92
C ALA A 88 -21.40 39.15 -11.34
N PHE A 89 -20.41 38.76 -12.15
CA PHE A 89 -19.29 37.89 -11.77
C PHE A 89 -17.95 38.36 -12.36
N PRO A 90 -17.43 39.54 -11.97
CA PRO A 90 -16.19 40.10 -12.53
C PRO A 90 -14.92 39.29 -12.17
N GLU A 91 -14.97 38.39 -11.18
CA GLU A 91 -13.86 37.46 -10.87
C GLU A 91 -13.86 36.20 -11.78
N ALA A 92 -14.85 36.00 -12.64
CA ALA A 92 -15.04 34.75 -13.39
C ALA A 92 -14.01 34.51 -14.52
N GLU A 93 -13.29 35.54 -14.96
CA GLU A 93 -12.19 35.46 -15.94
C GLU A 93 -10.83 35.13 -15.28
N ASN A 94 -10.72 35.17 -13.95
CA ASN A 94 -9.44 35.08 -13.22
C ASN A 94 -9.43 33.94 -12.18
N TYR A 95 -10.09 32.82 -12.49
CA TYR A 95 -10.35 31.73 -11.53
C TYR A 95 -9.38 30.53 -11.60
N GLU A 96 -8.24 30.66 -12.29
CA GLU A 96 -7.21 29.59 -12.28
C GLU A 96 -6.32 29.59 -11.02
N GLN A 97 -6.37 30.63 -10.17
CA GLN A 97 -5.45 30.79 -9.03
C GLN A 97 -6.12 31.17 -7.70
N ARG A 98 -7.12 30.41 -7.25
CA ARG A 98 -7.52 30.40 -5.82
C ARG A 98 -7.30 29.03 -5.19
N SER A 99 -6.13 28.88 -4.58
CA SER A 99 -5.77 27.74 -3.73
C SER A 99 -6.68 27.65 -2.49
N LEU A 100 -6.93 26.44 -2.00
CA LEU A 100 -7.98 26.15 -1.02
C LEU A 100 -7.62 26.50 0.44
N PHE A 101 -6.42 27.03 0.70
CA PHE A 101 -5.93 27.34 2.04
C PHE A 101 -5.32 28.75 2.07
N GLY A 102 -5.85 29.60 2.96
CA GLY A 102 -5.38 30.96 3.14
C GLY A 102 -4.10 31.02 3.97
N GLY A 103 -3.13 31.79 3.47
CA GLY A 103 -1.92 32.18 4.16
C GLY A 103 -1.28 33.31 3.36
N ASP A 104 -1.37 34.53 3.88
CA ASP A 104 -0.61 35.66 3.35
C ASP A 104 0.90 35.44 3.56
N ASP A 105 1.71 36.19 2.80
CA ASP A 105 3.19 36.20 2.78
C ASP A 105 3.93 35.22 1.85
N ALA A 106 3.87 35.49 0.53
CA ALA A 106 5.01 35.25 -0.37
C ALA A 106 5.04 36.22 -1.57
N ALA A 107 6.10 37.04 -1.62
CA ALA A 107 6.62 37.88 -2.70
C ALA A 107 5.82 38.05 -4.02
N SER A 108 5.41 39.29 -4.30
CA SER A 108 4.96 39.74 -5.62
C SER A 108 6.03 39.58 -6.69
N ILE A 109 5.71 38.89 -7.78
CA ILE A 109 6.39 38.99 -9.08
C ILE A 109 5.34 39.39 -10.12
N ARG A 110 5.58 40.51 -10.81
CA ARG A 110 4.69 41.00 -11.88
C ARG A 110 4.89 40.18 -13.16
N PRO A 111 3.86 40.02 -14.01
CA PRO A 111 4.06 39.54 -15.37
C PRO A 111 4.89 40.57 -16.18
N PRO A 112 5.73 40.14 -17.14
CA PRO A 112 6.29 41.04 -18.14
C PRO A 112 5.17 41.50 -19.09
N GLU A 113 5.21 42.77 -19.49
CA GLU A 113 4.24 43.40 -20.37
C GLU A 113 4.40 42.95 -21.83
N GLU A 114 3.29 42.80 -22.55
CA GLU A 114 3.29 42.85 -24.02
C GLU A 114 3.58 44.28 -24.47
N ASP A 115 4.73 44.49 -25.12
CA ASP A 115 4.86 45.25 -26.38
C ASP A 115 6.34 45.52 -26.69
N LEU A 116 6.91 44.78 -27.66
CA LEU A 116 7.95 45.32 -28.55
C LEU A 116 7.86 44.69 -29.94
N VAL A 117 7.31 45.50 -30.86
CA VAL A 117 7.24 45.23 -32.29
C VAL A 117 8.64 45.27 -32.90
N ALA A 118 9.11 44.17 -33.51
CA ALA A 118 10.20 44.18 -34.49
C ALA A 118 10.28 42.86 -35.28
N ASP A 119 9.76 42.87 -36.51
CA ASP A 119 10.30 42.08 -37.62
C ASP A 119 11.42 42.95 -38.25
N PRO A 120 12.63 42.43 -38.57
CA PRO A 120 12.78 41.83 -39.91
C PRO A 120 13.85 40.71 -40.06
N MET A 121 13.85 40.14 -41.27
CA MET A 121 14.80 39.21 -41.91
C MET A 121 14.53 37.73 -41.65
N GLU A 122 13.92 37.04 -42.62
CA GLU A 122 14.61 36.50 -43.81
C GLU A 122 15.68 35.46 -43.45
N ASP A 123 15.24 34.22 -43.30
CA ASP A 123 15.83 33.16 -44.13
C ASP A 123 14.72 32.22 -44.61
N ILE A 124 14.37 32.38 -45.88
CA ILE A 124 13.33 31.61 -46.56
C ILE A 124 13.94 30.26 -46.95
N VAL A 125 13.57 29.19 -46.24
CA VAL A 125 13.50 27.87 -46.87
C VAL A 125 12.08 27.68 -47.37
N GLU A 126 11.86 28.10 -48.62
CA GLU A 126 10.74 27.66 -49.44
C GLU A 126 10.86 26.14 -49.62
N THR A 127 10.36 25.36 -48.66
CA THR A 127 9.78 24.06 -49.02
C THR A 127 8.56 24.37 -49.87
N GLU A 128 8.74 24.31 -51.19
CA GLU A 128 7.67 24.42 -52.17
C GLU A 128 6.45 23.65 -51.68
N VAL A 129 5.37 24.36 -51.33
CA VAL A 129 4.05 23.74 -51.20
C VAL A 129 3.61 23.39 -52.62
N LYS A 130 4.10 22.25 -53.10
CA LYS A 130 3.50 21.56 -54.22
C LYS A 130 2.11 21.14 -53.78
N GLU A 131 1.11 21.91 -54.20
CA GLU A 131 -0.28 21.45 -54.21
C GLU A 131 -0.37 20.17 -55.04
N VAL A 132 -0.20 19.02 -54.37
CA VAL A 132 -0.56 17.72 -54.95
C VAL A 132 -2.08 17.66 -54.95
N LYS A 133 -2.67 18.12 -56.05
CA LYS A 133 -4.11 17.96 -56.31
C LYS A 133 -4.44 16.46 -56.38
N ASN A 134 -5.47 16.07 -55.64
CA ASN A 134 -6.04 14.72 -55.55
C ASN A 134 -5.17 13.63 -54.90
N GLU A 135 -4.88 13.79 -53.61
CA GLU A 135 -4.86 12.62 -52.71
C GLU A 135 -6.26 12.49 -52.09
N LEU A 136 -6.95 11.36 -52.34
CA LEU A 136 -8.16 11.02 -51.58
C LEU A 136 -7.74 10.69 -50.15
N SER A 137 -8.57 11.04 -49.16
CA SER A 137 -8.38 10.52 -47.80
C SER A 137 -8.40 9.00 -47.83
N LEU A 138 -7.65 8.35 -46.91
CA LEU A 138 -7.71 6.90 -46.72
C LEU A 138 -9.16 6.43 -46.49
N ALA A 139 -9.96 7.22 -45.76
CA ALA A 139 -11.38 6.95 -45.56
C ALA A 139 -12.18 7.00 -46.86
N ASP A 140 -11.98 8.01 -47.70
CA ASP A 140 -12.66 8.14 -48.99
C ASP A 140 -12.26 7.03 -49.97
N THR A 141 -10.99 6.64 -49.95
CA THR A 141 -10.44 5.56 -50.78
C THR A 141 -11.02 4.21 -50.39
N LEU A 142 -11.12 3.92 -49.08
CA LEU A 142 -11.74 2.69 -48.57
C LEU A 142 -13.25 2.66 -48.80
N ASN A 143 -13.94 3.81 -48.66
CA ASN A 143 -15.38 3.91 -48.92
C ASN A 143 -15.75 3.71 -50.41
N GLN A 144 -14.81 3.87 -51.33
CA GLN A 144 -14.97 3.61 -52.76
C GLN A 144 -14.62 2.18 -53.19
N LEU A 145 -14.19 1.33 -52.26
CA LEU A 145 -13.81 -0.06 -52.55
C LEU A 145 -15.04 -0.96 -52.72
N GLU A 146 -15.56 -1.05 -53.95
CA GLU A 146 -16.68 -1.95 -54.27
C GLU A 146 -16.22 -3.37 -54.66
N VAL A 147 -16.78 -4.38 -53.99
CA VAL A 147 -16.65 -5.78 -54.42
C VAL A 147 -17.62 -6.05 -55.58
N GLY A 148 -17.09 -6.13 -56.80
CA GLY A 148 -17.86 -6.39 -58.01
C GLY A 148 -18.67 -7.71 -57.97
N LYS A 149 -19.77 -7.75 -58.72
CA LYS A 149 -20.63 -8.95 -58.80
C LYS A 149 -20.10 -9.94 -59.84
N ILE A 150 -19.87 -11.17 -59.42
CA ILE A 150 -19.50 -12.28 -60.32
C ILE A 150 -20.70 -12.63 -61.20
N THR A 151 -20.54 -12.52 -62.52
CA THR A 151 -21.48 -13.05 -63.51
C THR A 151 -21.05 -14.46 -63.95
N PRO A 152 -21.97 -15.39 -64.25
CA PRO A 152 -21.59 -16.72 -64.73
C PRO A 152 -20.85 -16.67 -66.06
N ALA A 153 -19.67 -17.29 -66.13
CA ALA A 153 -18.89 -17.39 -67.37
C ALA A 153 -19.69 -18.13 -68.46
N THR A 154 -19.87 -17.47 -69.61
CA THR A 154 -20.60 -18.06 -70.75
C THR A 154 -19.67 -18.96 -71.56
N ILE A 155 -19.81 -20.29 -71.40
CA ILE A 155 -19.04 -21.26 -72.17
C ILE A 155 -19.76 -21.51 -73.51
N THR A 156 -19.12 -21.11 -74.62
CA THR A 156 -19.63 -21.38 -75.97
C THR A 156 -19.09 -22.72 -76.51
N GLY A 157 -19.96 -23.51 -77.13
CA GLY A 157 -19.61 -24.77 -77.78
C GLY A 157 -20.58 -25.92 -77.51
N ASN A 158 -20.50 -26.97 -78.33
CA ASN A 158 -21.43 -28.10 -78.31
C ASN A 158 -21.00 -29.26 -77.40
N VAL A 159 -19.95 -29.10 -76.57
CA VAL A 159 -19.37 -30.22 -75.78
C VAL A 159 -20.40 -30.85 -74.83
N ILE A 160 -21.32 -30.05 -74.26
CA ILE A 160 -22.41 -30.53 -73.41
C ILE A 160 -23.43 -31.34 -74.23
N GLU A 161 -23.85 -30.80 -75.38
CA GLU A 161 -24.83 -31.41 -76.29
C GLU A 161 -24.33 -32.72 -76.93
N PHE A 162 -23.04 -32.77 -77.29
CA PHE A 162 -22.42 -33.92 -77.96
C PHE A 162 -21.80 -34.95 -77.02
N LYS A 163 -21.71 -34.66 -75.71
CA LYS A 163 -21.06 -35.52 -74.71
C LYS A 163 -21.51 -36.98 -74.83
N ASP A 164 -22.82 -37.22 -74.76
CA ASP A 164 -23.35 -38.58 -74.69
C ASP A 164 -23.26 -39.28 -76.05
N THR A 165 -23.38 -38.54 -77.17
CA THR A 165 -23.08 -39.03 -78.53
C THR A 165 -21.64 -39.52 -78.68
N VAL A 166 -20.66 -38.75 -78.18
CA VAL A 166 -19.23 -39.11 -78.21
C VAL A 166 -18.95 -40.31 -77.31
N ILE A 167 -19.49 -40.34 -76.09
CA ILE A 167 -19.35 -41.48 -75.17
C ILE A 167 -19.94 -42.76 -75.79
N ASN A 168 -21.11 -42.69 -76.41
CA ASN A 168 -21.75 -43.83 -77.07
C ASN A 168 -20.96 -44.33 -78.29
N ALA A 169 -20.31 -43.43 -79.05
CA ALA A 169 -19.42 -43.82 -80.13
C ALA A 169 -18.18 -44.56 -79.62
N ILE A 170 -17.55 -44.08 -78.55
CA ILE A 170 -16.37 -44.71 -77.93
C ILE A 170 -16.71 -46.07 -77.31
N ASN A 171 -17.88 -46.20 -76.69
CA ASN A 171 -18.31 -47.45 -76.04
C ASN A 171 -18.42 -48.65 -77.00
N LYS A 172 -18.59 -48.44 -78.32
CA LYS A 172 -18.60 -49.51 -79.33
C LYS A 172 -17.29 -50.31 -79.37
N TYR A 173 -16.17 -49.71 -78.98
CA TYR A 173 -14.84 -50.33 -79.01
C TYR A 173 -14.50 -51.11 -77.72
N LYS A 174 -15.35 -51.04 -76.68
CA LYS A 174 -15.02 -51.49 -75.32
C LYS A 174 -14.82 -53.00 -75.16
N ASN A 175 -15.33 -53.81 -76.09
CA ASN A 175 -15.34 -55.27 -76.06
C ASN A 175 -14.85 -55.92 -77.38
N ILE A 176 -14.12 -55.21 -78.24
CA ILE A 176 -13.63 -55.77 -79.52
C ILE A 176 -12.43 -56.70 -79.25
N VAL A 177 -12.50 -57.92 -79.77
CA VAL A 177 -11.36 -58.85 -79.77
C VAL A 177 -10.43 -58.50 -80.92
N VAL A 178 -9.14 -58.32 -80.59
CA VAL A 178 -8.10 -58.02 -81.58
C VAL A 178 -7.77 -59.29 -82.38
N THR A 179 -7.88 -59.21 -83.70
CA THR A 179 -7.51 -60.26 -84.66
C THR A 179 -6.49 -59.70 -85.65
N GLN A 180 -5.86 -60.57 -86.44
CA GLN A 180 -4.85 -60.15 -87.41
C GLN A 180 -5.41 -59.17 -88.47
N ASP A 181 -6.67 -59.35 -88.85
CA ASP A 181 -7.32 -58.52 -89.88
C ASP A 181 -7.71 -57.13 -89.37
N ASN A 182 -8.09 -56.99 -88.09
CA ASN A 182 -8.51 -55.70 -87.51
C ASN A 182 -7.39 -54.96 -86.75
N PHE A 183 -6.23 -55.60 -86.56
CA PHE A 183 -5.12 -55.07 -85.73
C PHE A 183 -4.73 -53.63 -86.12
N LYS A 184 -4.55 -53.38 -87.43
CA LYS A 184 -4.10 -52.07 -87.93
C LYS A 184 -5.12 -50.96 -87.63
N GLU A 185 -6.39 -51.20 -87.97
CA GLU A 185 -7.48 -50.25 -87.74
C GLU A 185 -7.68 -49.95 -86.26
N LEU A 186 -7.54 -50.96 -85.39
CA LEU A 186 -7.59 -50.78 -83.94
C LEU A 186 -6.36 -50.04 -83.40
N THR A 187 -5.16 -50.23 -83.95
CA THR A 187 -3.99 -49.42 -83.56
C THR A 187 -4.13 -47.95 -83.95
N ASP A 188 -4.65 -47.67 -85.15
CA ASP A 188 -4.89 -46.31 -85.64
C ASP A 188 -6.01 -45.63 -84.82
N THR A 189 -7.11 -46.36 -84.55
CA THR A 189 -8.19 -45.90 -83.67
C THR A 189 -7.71 -45.62 -82.25
N ARG A 190 -6.84 -46.46 -81.68
CA ARG A 190 -6.24 -46.25 -80.35
C ARG A 190 -5.38 -44.99 -80.32
N ALA A 191 -4.64 -44.71 -81.39
CA ALA A 191 -3.82 -43.50 -81.50
C ALA A 191 -4.69 -42.25 -81.57
N ASP A 192 -5.74 -42.25 -82.38
CA ASP A 192 -6.69 -41.14 -82.49
C ASP A 192 -7.42 -40.88 -81.16
N LEU A 193 -7.93 -41.92 -80.49
CA LEU A 193 -8.58 -41.79 -79.17
C LEU A 193 -7.64 -41.19 -78.11
N ASN A 194 -6.36 -41.59 -78.10
CA ASN A 194 -5.36 -41.02 -77.20
C ASN A 194 -5.07 -39.54 -77.52
N ASN A 195 -4.98 -39.18 -78.80
CA ASN A 195 -4.81 -37.78 -79.22
C ASN A 195 -6.02 -36.92 -78.84
N LYS A 196 -7.24 -37.37 -79.13
CA LYS A 196 -8.46 -36.65 -78.72
C LYS A 196 -8.59 -36.53 -77.20
N LYS A 197 -8.23 -37.59 -76.44
CA LYS A 197 -8.16 -37.54 -74.97
C LYS A 197 -7.17 -36.48 -74.47
N LYS A 198 -6.00 -36.35 -75.11
CA LYS A 198 -5.01 -35.30 -74.80
C LYS A 198 -5.61 -33.91 -75.02
N ILE A 199 -6.16 -33.65 -76.21
CA ILE A 199 -6.79 -32.36 -76.57
C ILE A 199 -7.92 -31.99 -75.59
N ILE A 200 -8.81 -32.93 -75.27
CA ILE A 200 -9.90 -32.69 -74.30
C ILE A 200 -9.33 -32.40 -72.90
N THR A 201 -8.23 -33.05 -72.51
CA THR A 201 -7.57 -32.82 -71.22
C THR A 201 -6.91 -31.44 -71.15
N GLU A 202 -6.31 -30.97 -72.25
CA GLU A 202 -5.72 -29.64 -72.39
C GLU A 202 -6.82 -28.56 -72.40
N ASN A 203 -7.85 -28.70 -73.24
CA ASN A 203 -9.00 -27.77 -73.27
C ASN A 203 -9.70 -27.68 -71.90
N ARG A 204 -9.86 -28.80 -71.18
CA ARG A 204 -10.42 -28.81 -69.81
C ARG A 204 -9.55 -28.01 -68.82
N LYS A 205 -8.23 -28.02 -68.97
CA LYS A 205 -7.32 -27.20 -68.15
C LYS A 205 -7.43 -25.73 -68.54
N ASN A 206 -7.41 -25.43 -69.83
CA ASN A 206 -7.44 -24.06 -70.34
C ASN A 206 -8.73 -23.35 -69.92
N ILE A 207 -9.90 -23.96 -70.15
CA ILE A 207 -11.20 -23.41 -69.74
C ILE A 207 -11.25 -23.15 -68.22
N LYS A 208 -10.71 -24.07 -67.40
CA LYS A 208 -10.63 -23.85 -65.95
C LYS A 208 -9.72 -22.68 -65.58
N ASN A 209 -8.56 -22.58 -66.23
CA ASN A 209 -7.57 -21.55 -65.93
C ASN A 209 -8.05 -20.16 -66.39
N GLU A 210 -8.67 -20.06 -67.57
CA GLU A 210 -9.27 -18.83 -68.08
C GLU A 210 -10.44 -18.37 -67.20
N ALA A 211 -11.38 -19.26 -66.88
CA ALA A 211 -12.54 -18.93 -66.04
C ALA A 211 -12.19 -18.55 -64.59
N LEU A 212 -11.00 -18.92 -64.10
CA LEU A 212 -10.50 -18.53 -62.77
C LEU A 212 -9.50 -17.37 -62.80
N LYS A 213 -9.04 -16.92 -63.98
CA LYS A 213 -7.97 -15.90 -64.08
C LYS A 213 -8.38 -14.59 -63.41
N GLU A 214 -9.50 -14.03 -63.86
CA GLU A 214 -10.05 -12.76 -63.34
C GLU A 214 -10.46 -12.87 -61.86
N ILE A 215 -10.95 -14.05 -61.45
CA ILE A 215 -11.33 -14.32 -60.05
C ILE A 215 -10.09 -14.34 -59.14
N ASN A 216 -9.00 -15.00 -59.58
CA ASN A 216 -7.75 -15.03 -58.83
C ASN A 216 -7.11 -13.64 -58.76
N GLU A 217 -7.10 -12.88 -59.86
CA GLU A 217 -6.56 -11.50 -59.87
C GLU A 217 -7.28 -10.59 -58.86
N VAL A 218 -8.62 -10.71 -58.74
CA VAL A 218 -9.41 -9.98 -57.73
C VAL A 218 -9.14 -10.50 -56.31
N TYR A 219 -9.02 -11.82 -56.12
CA TYR A 219 -8.73 -12.43 -54.82
C TYR A 219 -7.33 -12.07 -54.30
N ASP A 220 -6.32 -12.08 -55.16
CA ASP A 220 -4.95 -11.71 -54.84
C ASP A 220 -4.88 -10.22 -54.49
N ALA A 221 -5.56 -9.35 -55.27
CA ALA A 221 -5.68 -7.92 -54.94
C ALA A 221 -6.34 -7.65 -53.58
N MET A 222 -7.44 -8.36 -53.24
CA MET A 222 -8.04 -8.27 -51.89
C MET A 222 -7.07 -8.75 -50.81
N THR A 223 -6.34 -9.82 -51.07
CA THR A 223 -5.36 -10.40 -50.14
C THR A 223 -4.19 -9.44 -49.88
N ASP A 224 -3.73 -8.72 -50.89
CA ASP A 224 -2.66 -7.73 -50.76
C ASP A 224 -3.15 -6.45 -50.07
N ILE A 225 -4.40 -6.02 -50.28
CA ILE A 225 -5.03 -4.95 -49.49
C ILE A 225 -5.09 -5.33 -48.00
N ILE A 226 -5.49 -6.57 -47.68
CA ILE A 226 -5.54 -7.05 -46.29
C ILE A 226 -4.15 -7.04 -45.64
N LYS A 227 -3.12 -7.57 -46.32
CA LYS A 227 -1.73 -7.51 -45.82
C LYS A 227 -1.26 -6.08 -45.55
N ALA A 228 -1.53 -5.17 -46.49
CA ALA A 228 -1.14 -3.76 -46.34
C ALA A 228 -1.83 -3.08 -45.15
N ILE A 229 -3.05 -3.49 -44.79
CA ILE A 229 -3.72 -3.06 -43.56
C ILE A 229 -3.03 -3.68 -42.33
N ASP A 230 -2.82 -4.99 -42.31
CA ASP A 230 -2.22 -5.70 -41.16
C ASP A 230 -0.79 -5.22 -40.85
N ASP A 231 0.02 -4.98 -41.88
CA ASP A 231 1.40 -4.45 -41.80
C ASP A 231 1.46 -3.05 -41.15
N VAL A 232 0.37 -2.28 -41.22
CA VAL A 232 0.25 -0.93 -40.61
C VAL A 232 -0.42 -0.99 -39.24
N VAL A 233 -1.47 -1.82 -39.08
CA VAL A 233 -2.22 -1.95 -37.83
C VAL A 233 -1.36 -2.53 -36.71
N GLY A 234 -0.54 -3.56 -36.99
CA GLY A 234 0.31 -4.21 -35.98
C GLY A 234 1.28 -3.25 -35.28
N PRO A 235 2.13 -2.51 -36.03
CA PRO A 235 3.01 -1.50 -35.45
C PRO A 235 2.26 -0.38 -34.72
N LEU A 236 1.18 0.16 -35.30
CA LEU A 236 0.40 1.24 -34.69
C LEU A 236 -0.23 0.83 -33.34
N ASP A 237 -0.82 -0.36 -33.25
CA ASP A 237 -1.37 -0.89 -32.00
C ASP A 237 -0.28 -1.03 -30.91
N SER A 238 0.93 -1.46 -31.29
CA SER A 238 2.07 -1.52 -30.38
C SER A 238 2.56 -0.14 -29.94
N GLU A 239 2.62 0.85 -30.84
CA GLU A 239 3.03 2.21 -30.51
C GLU A 239 1.99 2.93 -29.63
N ILE A 240 0.70 2.79 -29.94
CA ILE A 240 -0.41 3.33 -29.13
C ILE A 240 -0.36 2.76 -27.71
N LYS A 241 -0.25 1.44 -27.55
CA LYS A 241 -0.11 0.79 -26.23
C LYS A 241 1.15 1.26 -25.50
N GLY A 242 2.26 1.45 -26.22
CA GLY A 242 3.50 2.00 -25.68
C GLY A 242 3.36 3.45 -25.21
N PHE A 243 2.58 4.27 -25.92
CA PHE A 243 2.28 5.65 -25.55
C PHE A 243 1.35 5.71 -24.32
N GLU A 244 0.23 4.98 -24.32
CA GLU A 244 -0.68 4.91 -23.17
C GLU A 244 0.03 4.43 -21.89
N ALA A 245 0.96 3.48 -22.00
CA ALA A 245 1.75 3.02 -20.87
C ALA A 245 2.70 4.10 -20.33
N LYS A 246 3.35 4.87 -21.21
CA LYS A 246 4.19 6.02 -20.82
C LYS A 246 3.36 7.13 -20.17
N GLU A 247 2.19 7.44 -20.72
CA GLU A 247 1.29 8.45 -20.17
C GLU A 247 0.80 8.05 -18.77
N LYS A 248 0.39 6.79 -18.56
CA LYS A 248 -0.01 6.29 -17.23
C LYS A 248 1.13 6.34 -16.22
N GLU A 249 2.36 5.97 -16.60
CA GLU A 249 3.50 6.05 -15.69
C GLU A 249 3.86 7.52 -15.38
N ALA A 250 3.86 8.42 -16.37
CA ALA A 250 4.07 9.85 -16.15
C ALA A 250 3.00 10.46 -15.23
N LEU A 251 1.73 10.06 -15.39
CA LEU A 251 0.62 10.48 -14.53
C LEU A 251 0.76 9.93 -13.10
N LYS A 252 1.21 8.68 -12.94
CA LYS A 252 1.57 8.10 -11.65
C LYS A 252 2.71 8.87 -10.98
N GLN A 253 3.78 9.19 -11.70
CA GLN A 253 4.89 10.00 -11.16
C GLN A 253 4.39 11.38 -10.74
N LYS A 254 3.61 12.07 -11.58
CA LYS A 254 2.97 13.35 -11.23
C LYS A 254 2.13 13.25 -9.95
N MET A 255 1.25 12.25 -9.83
CA MET A 255 0.45 12.05 -8.60
C MET A 255 1.30 11.73 -7.37
N MET A 256 2.40 10.98 -7.54
CA MET A 256 3.37 10.74 -6.49
C MET A 256 4.05 12.04 -6.06
N GLU A 257 4.54 12.85 -6.99
CA GLU A 257 5.27 14.10 -6.73
C GLU A 257 4.40 15.24 -6.20
N THR A 258 3.19 15.45 -6.74
CA THR A 258 2.36 16.61 -6.39
C THR A 258 1.43 16.38 -5.20
N THR A 259 1.15 15.13 -4.85
CA THR A 259 0.08 14.81 -3.88
C THR A 259 0.53 13.80 -2.84
N ILE A 260 0.94 12.60 -3.25
CA ILE A 260 1.19 11.51 -2.31
C ILE A 260 2.47 11.74 -1.50
N ASN A 261 3.62 12.02 -2.14
CA ASN A 261 4.88 12.26 -1.45
C ASN A 261 4.81 13.49 -0.53
N PRO A 262 4.28 14.66 -0.94
CA PRO A 262 4.12 15.79 -0.03
C PRO A 262 3.28 15.47 1.21
N THR A 263 2.23 14.66 1.08
CA THR A 263 1.44 14.20 2.24
C THR A 263 2.21 13.22 3.12
N LEU A 264 2.96 12.26 2.55
CA LEU A 264 3.83 11.35 3.31
C LEU A 264 4.95 12.11 4.03
N ASP A 265 5.59 13.08 3.37
CA ASP A 265 6.65 13.92 3.95
C ASP A 265 6.10 14.82 5.07
N MET A 266 4.85 15.29 4.95
CA MET A 266 4.15 16.01 6.02
C MET A 266 3.87 15.11 7.23
N LEU A 267 3.39 13.87 7.02
CA LEU A 267 3.14 12.91 8.09
C LEU A 267 4.43 12.54 8.84
N ILE A 268 5.55 12.39 8.12
CA ILE A 268 6.88 12.17 8.72
C ILE A 268 7.32 13.38 9.54
N LYS A 269 7.18 14.61 9.02
CA LYS A 269 7.46 15.85 9.78
C LYS A 269 6.59 16.05 11.02
N GLN A 270 5.42 15.42 11.06
CA GLN A 270 4.49 15.43 12.21
C GLN A 270 4.72 14.25 13.17
N GLU A 271 5.78 13.43 12.97
CA GLU A 271 6.09 12.22 13.74
C GLU A 271 4.97 11.15 13.70
N MET A 272 4.03 11.27 12.75
CA MET A 272 2.89 10.37 12.51
C MET A 272 3.23 9.21 11.56
N LEU A 273 4.47 9.17 11.04
CA LEU A 273 4.99 8.14 10.15
C LEU A 273 6.53 8.11 10.22
N ASP A 274 7.15 6.97 9.94
CA ASP A 274 8.60 6.83 9.71
C ASP A 274 8.94 6.43 8.26
N ASP A 275 10.17 6.71 7.82
CA ASP A 275 10.66 6.40 6.46
C ASP A 275 10.63 4.91 6.13
N ASP A 276 10.70 4.01 7.11
CA ASP A 276 10.62 2.58 6.89
C ASP A 276 9.18 2.12 6.60
N THR A 277 8.20 2.66 7.33
CA THR A 277 6.78 2.35 7.13
C THR A 277 6.19 3.09 5.95
N ARG A 278 6.75 4.23 5.54
CA ARG A 278 6.47 4.89 4.24
C ARG A 278 6.61 3.92 3.07
N LYS A 279 7.61 3.02 3.09
CA LYS A 279 7.91 2.07 2.00
C LYS A 279 6.81 1.02 1.79
N GLU A 280 5.91 0.85 2.76
CA GLU A 280 4.76 -0.06 2.70
C GLU A 280 3.59 0.53 1.88
N PHE A 281 3.66 1.81 1.47
CA PHE A 281 2.62 2.49 0.70
C PHE A 281 2.48 1.86 -0.70
N THR A 282 1.26 1.47 -1.07
CA THR A 282 0.98 0.79 -2.34
C THR A 282 0.13 1.66 -3.27
N PHE A 283 0.73 2.12 -4.36
CA PHE A 283 0.01 2.80 -5.45
C PHE A 283 -0.88 1.82 -6.23
N LYS A 284 -2.18 2.12 -6.40
CA LYS A 284 -3.09 1.27 -7.18
C LYS A 284 -3.13 1.70 -8.66
N PRO A 285 -2.90 0.80 -9.64
CA PRO A 285 -2.96 1.14 -11.07
C PRO A 285 -4.31 1.72 -11.55
N SER A 286 -5.40 1.49 -10.81
CA SER A 286 -6.70 2.07 -11.10
C SER A 286 -6.74 3.60 -10.98
N TRP A 287 -5.82 4.21 -10.23
CA TRP A 287 -5.77 5.66 -9.99
C TRP A 287 -5.29 6.47 -11.20
N THR A 288 -4.67 5.83 -12.20
CA THR A 288 -4.26 6.45 -13.48
C THR A 288 -5.21 6.13 -14.64
N ASN A 289 -6.33 5.45 -14.39
CA ASN A 289 -7.34 5.19 -15.43
C ASN A 289 -8.17 6.45 -15.70
N ALA A 290 -8.70 6.62 -16.91
CA ALA A 290 -9.58 7.76 -17.25
C ALA A 290 -10.78 7.91 -16.27
N SER A 291 -11.32 6.80 -15.75
CA SER A 291 -12.39 6.80 -14.74
C SER A 291 -11.99 7.38 -13.37
N ALA A 292 -10.70 7.56 -13.11
CA ALA A 292 -10.20 8.18 -11.89
C ALA A 292 -10.34 9.71 -11.91
N PHE A 293 -10.58 10.31 -13.08
CA PHE A 293 -10.64 11.76 -13.30
C PHE A 293 -12.06 12.22 -13.68
N THR A 294 -12.38 13.47 -13.32
CA THR A 294 -13.58 14.16 -13.77
C THR A 294 -13.41 14.64 -15.21
N LYS A 295 -14.51 15.06 -15.85
CA LYS A 295 -14.46 15.73 -17.17
C LYS A 295 -13.62 17.02 -17.18
N THR A 296 -13.32 17.57 -16.01
CA THR A 296 -12.47 18.76 -15.80
C THR A 296 -11.01 18.41 -15.46
N GLY A 297 -10.60 17.15 -15.58
CA GLY A 297 -9.22 16.70 -15.34
C GLY A 297 -8.80 16.55 -13.87
N ASN A 298 -9.70 16.87 -12.92
CA ASN A 298 -9.45 16.71 -11.49
C ASN A 298 -9.67 15.27 -11.03
N LEU A 299 -9.05 14.85 -9.92
CA LEU A 299 -9.33 13.53 -9.34
C LEU A 299 -10.80 13.43 -8.89
N THR A 300 -11.44 12.31 -9.22
CA THR A 300 -12.76 11.97 -8.68
C THR A 300 -12.69 11.75 -7.18
N LYS A 301 -13.76 12.12 -6.47
CA LYS A 301 -13.89 11.87 -5.02
C LYS A 301 -13.56 10.41 -4.65
N LYS A 302 -14.02 9.43 -5.44
CA LYS A 302 -13.72 8.01 -5.23
C LYS A 302 -12.21 7.75 -5.19
N THR A 303 -11.45 8.24 -6.18
CA THR A 303 -9.99 8.06 -6.23
C THR A 303 -9.31 8.75 -5.05
N THR A 304 -9.72 9.97 -4.72
CA THR A 304 -9.21 10.70 -3.56
C THR A 304 -9.48 9.96 -2.24
N ASP A 305 -10.68 9.43 -2.06
CA ASP A 305 -11.06 8.63 -0.89
C ASP A 305 -10.24 7.31 -0.83
N GLU A 306 -9.96 6.66 -1.96
CA GLU A 306 -9.10 5.47 -2.02
C GLU A 306 -7.62 5.77 -1.70
N ILE A 307 -7.09 6.91 -2.15
CA ILE A 307 -5.72 7.36 -1.82
C ILE A 307 -5.63 7.67 -0.32
N ASN A 308 -6.60 8.41 0.21
CA ASN A 308 -6.69 8.74 1.64
C ASN A 308 -6.83 7.48 2.50
N ALA A 309 -7.58 6.47 2.05
CA ALA A 309 -7.68 5.19 2.75
C ALA A 309 -6.34 4.44 2.82
N GLU A 310 -5.53 4.48 1.75
CA GLU A 310 -4.19 3.89 1.76
C GLU A 310 -3.21 4.68 2.64
N LEU A 311 -3.26 6.02 2.61
CA LEU A 311 -2.49 6.88 3.52
C LEU A 311 -2.84 6.59 4.99
N ASN A 312 -4.14 6.50 5.31
CA ASN A 312 -4.61 6.15 6.65
C ASN A 312 -4.14 4.75 7.08
N ARG A 313 -4.20 3.74 6.19
CA ARG A 313 -3.68 2.39 6.46
C ARG A 313 -2.20 2.40 6.87
N ILE A 314 -1.40 3.26 6.24
CA ILE A 314 0.03 3.41 6.52
C ILE A 314 0.26 4.08 7.88
N VAL A 315 -0.51 5.11 8.21
CA VAL A 315 -0.48 5.76 9.54
C VAL A 315 -0.95 4.79 10.64
N GLU A 316 -2.01 4.00 10.40
CA GLU A 316 -2.47 2.95 11.32
C GLU A 316 -1.41 1.86 11.54
N LEU A 317 -0.72 1.42 10.47
CA LEU A 317 0.38 0.47 10.55
C LEU A 317 1.54 1.01 11.39
N TYR A 318 1.94 2.26 11.18
CA TYR A 318 2.97 2.92 12.01
C TYR A 318 2.53 3.00 13.48
N ASN A 319 1.31 3.47 13.74
CA ASN A 319 0.76 3.56 15.10
C ASN A 319 0.70 2.18 15.80
N GLN A 320 0.42 1.10 15.07
CA GLN A 320 0.48 -0.25 15.63
C GLN A 320 1.93 -0.67 15.94
N LYS A 321 2.89 -0.40 15.03
CA LYS A 321 4.32 -0.66 15.29
C LYS A 321 4.81 0.07 16.54
N GLN A 322 4.40 1.33 16.75
CA GLN A 322 4.77 2.07 17.96
C GLN A 322 4.18 1.45 19.24
N LYS A 323 2.90 1.06 19.24
CA LYS A 323 2.26 0.37 20.38
C LYS A 323 2.92 -0.98 20.70
N ASP A 324 3.30 -1.74 19.68
CA ASP A 324 4.01 -3.01 19.86
C ASP A 324 5.40 -2.76 20.47
N ILE A 325 6.14 -1.73 20.00
CA ILE A 325 7.43 -1.31 20.56
C ILE A 325 7.29 -0.84 22.02
N GLU A 326 6.27 -0.04 22.36
CA GLU A 326 5.96 0.35 23.73
C GLU A 326 5.63 -0.85 24.63
N THR A 327 4.89 -1.82 24.09
CA THR A 327 4.57 -3.07 24.78
C THR A 327 5.84 -3.87 25.06
N ILE A 328 6.73 -4.04 24.06
CA ILE A 328 8.05 -4.68 24.22
C ILE A 328 8.86 -3.99 25.31
N LYS A 329 8.99 -2.66 25.25
CA LYS A 329 9.72 -1.84 26.24
C LYS A 329 9.16 -2.06 27.65
N SER A 330 7.84 -1.99 27.80
CA SER A 330 7.13 -2.16 29.06
C SER A 330 7.32 -3.57 29.64
N THR A 331 7.08 -4.61 28.85
CA THR A 331 7.20 -6.00 29.28
C THR A 331 8.63 -6.38 29.65
N VAL A 332 9.63 -5.96 28.86
CA VAL A 332 11.04 -6.18 29.22
C VAL A 332 11.38 -5.49 30.54
N THR A 333 10.97 -4.22 30.72
CA THR A 333 11.23 -3.46 31.95
C THR A 333 10.56 -4.11 33.17
N GLN A 334 9.30 -4.53 33.05
CA GLN A 334 8.56 -5.19 34.12
C GLN A 334 9.21 -6.53 34.53
N LEU A 335 9.65 -7.34 33.56
CA LEU A 335 10.30 -8.62 33.82
C LEU A 335 11.71 -8.45 34.40
N SER A 336 12.45 -7.42 33.98
CA SER A 336 13.74 -7.07 34.58
C SER A 336 13.59 -6.73 36.06
N ILE A 337 12.66 -5.82 36.40
CA ILE A 337 12.40 -5.41 37.79
C ILE A 337 11.91 -6.60 38.63
N ALA A 338 10.95 -7.39 38.11
CA ALA A 338 10.36 -8.53 38.83
C ALA A 338 11.36 -9.67 39.13
N HIS A 339 12.50 -9.71 38.44
CA HIS A 339 13.53 -10.74 38.61
C HIS A 339 14.90 -10.20 39.01
N GLY A 340 15.04 -8.88 39.22
CA GLY A 340 16.31 -8.23 39.57
C GLY A 340 17.36 -8.28 38.46
N LEU A 341 16.92 -8.23 37.19
CA LEU A 341 17.74 -8.42 35.99
C LEU A 341 18.04 -7.10 35.25
N ASP A 342 17.93 -5.95 35.91
CA ASP A 342 17.99 -4.59 35.32
C ASP A 342 19.30 -4.25 34.58
N ALA A 343 20.34 -5.09 34.68
CA ALA A 343 21.60 -4.95 33.94
C ALA A 343 21.85 -6.08 32.90
N GLN A 344 20.90 -6.99 32.69
CA GLN A 344 21.09 -8.22 31.90
C GLN A 344 20.12 -8.38 30.72
N LEU A 345 18.92 -7.79 30.77
CA LEU A 345 18.06 -7.66 29.58
C LEU A 345 18.26 -6.31 28.89
N ASN A 346 18.64 -6.34 27.61
CA ASN A 346 18.69 -5.15 26.76
C ASN A 346 17.38 -5.01 25.98
N VAL A 347 16.62 -3.95 26.26
CA VAL A 347 15.35 -3.60 25.59
C VAL A 347 15.53 -3.45 24.07
N ASP A 348 16.60 -2.78 23.63
CA ASP A 348 16.83 -2.46 22.23
C ASP A 348 17.02 -3.72 21.37
N THR A 349 17.53 -4.81 21.95
CA THR A 349 17.67 -6.10 21.26
C THR A 349 16.32 -6.64 20.79
N TYR A 350 15.28 -6.53 21.61
CA TYR A 350 13.93 -7.03 21.28
C TYR A 350 13.19 -6.06 20.34
N VAL A 351 13.39 -4.76 20.51
CA VAL A 351 12.87 -3.72 19.61
C VAL A 351 13.48 -3.85 18.21
N GLU A 352 14.79 -4.13 18.09
CA GLU A 352 15.44 -4.42 16.82
C GLU A 352 14.92 -5.69 16.15
N LEU A 353 14.68 -6.77 16.90
CA LEU A 353 14.10 -8.00 16.37
C LEU A 353 12.72 -7.72 15.74
N TYR A 354 11.87 -6.98 16.44
CA TYR A 354 10.57 -6.56 15.93
C TYR A 354 10.71 -5.70 14.65
N LYS A 355 11.56 -4.67 14.68
CA LYS A 355 11.82 -3.80 13.51
C LYS A 355 12.36 -4.56 12.29
N LYS A 356 13.10 -5.66 12.49
CA LYS A 356 13.58 -6.56 11.42
C LYS A 356 12.51 -7.52 10.88
N GLY A 357 11.25 -7.38 11.30
CA GLY A 357 10.12 -8.17 10.83
C GLY A 357 9.80 -9.42 11.68
N THR A 358 10.39 -9.56 12.87
CA THR A 358 10.02 -10.64 13.79
C THR A 358 8.62 -10.37 14.37
N SER A 359 7.73 -11.36 14.35
CA SER A 359 6.36 -11.16 14.84
C SER A 359 6.33 -10.85 16.35
N MET A 360 5.37 -10.04 16.79
CA MET A 360 5.21 -9.71 18.22
C MET A 360 5.09 -10.96 19.12
N PRO A 361 4.35 -12.03 18.75
CA PRO A 361 4.37 -13.30 19.49
C PRO A 361 5.76 -13.94 19.60
N ASP A 362 6.57 -13.94 18.53
CA ASP A 362 7.91 -14.53 18.55
C ASP A 362 8.89 -13.71 19.38
N VAL A 363 8.78 -12.37 19.33
CA VAL A 363 9.53 -11.46 20.21
C VAL A 363 9.16 -11.72 21.68
N GLN A 364 7.86 -11.89 22.00
CA GLN A 364 7.43 -12.21 23.36
C GLN A 364 7.94 -13.58 23.84
N GLN A 365 7.91 -14.61 22.99
CA GLN A 365 8.52 -15.90 23.30
C GLN A 365 10.03 -15.78 23.56
N ARG A 366 10.72 -14.95 22.78
CA ARG A 366 12.15 -14.70 22.93
C ARG A 366 12.47 -13.99 24.25
N ILE A 367 11.71 -12.96 24.61
CA ILE A 367 11.82 -12.28 25.92
C ILE A 367 11.66 -13.30 27.05
N ASN A 368 10.58 -14.09 27.04
CA ASN A 368 10.30 -15.08 28.09
C ASN A 368 11.43 -16.11 28.23
N ARG A 369 11.94 -16.63 27.11
CA ARG A 369 13.04 -17.59 27.07
C ARG A 369 14.33 -17.01 27.65
N ASP A 370 14.68 -15.78 27.25
CA ASP A 370 15.92 -15.13 27.68
C ASP A 370 15.82 -14.79 29.19
N VAL A 371 14.65 -14.36 29.69
CA VAL A 371 14.36 -14.21 31.14
C VAL A 371 14.55 -15.52 31.89
N GLU A 372 14.00 -16.65 31.41
CA GLU A 372 14.18 -17.95 32.07
C GLU A 372 15.64 -18.41 32.09
N MET A 373 16.37 -18.25 30.98
CA MET A 373 17.79 -18.60 30.90
C MET A 373 18.63 -17.76 31.87
N ILE A 374 18.41 -16.45 31.88
CA ILE A 374 19.12 -15.50 32.74
C ILE A 374 18.80 -15.77 34.22
N LYS A 375 17.51 -15.92 34.59
CA LYS A 375 17.10 -16.26 35.96
C LYS A 375 17.76 -17.54 36.46
N ASN A 376 17.79 -18.59 35.63
CA ASN A 376 18.45 -19.84 35.96
C ASN A 376 19.98 -19.71 36.06
N ALA A 377 20.60 -18.83 35.27
CA ALA A 377 22.03 -18.54 35.36
C ALA A 377 22.37 -17.75 36.64
N VAL A 378 21.61 -16.71 36.98
CA VAL A 378 21.76 -15.91 38.20
C VAL A 378 21.55 -16.77 39.45
N GLN A 379 20.54 -17.65 39.47
CA GLN A 379 20.36 -18.59 40.57
C GLN A 379 21.55 -19.54 40.71
N LYS A 380 22.03 -20.13 39.59
CA LYS A 380 23.22 -21.00 39.62
C LYS A 380 24.50 -20.27 40.04
N GLU A 381 24.66 -18.99 39.70
CA GLU A 381 25.77 -18.18 40.19
C GLU A 381 25.62 -17.83 41.67
N ALA A 382 24.41 -17.51 42.14
CA ALA A 382 24.13 -17.28 43.55
C ALA A 382 24.39 -18.54 44.38
N ASP A 383 23.93 -19.70 43.90
CA ASP A 383 24.17 -21.01 44.53
C ASP A 383 25.66 -21.36 44.52
N LYS A 384 26.37 -21.14 43.40
CA LYS A 384 27.84 -21.31 43.34
C LYS A 384 28.58 -20.35 44.25
N LYS A 385 28.21 -19.08 44.30
CA LYS A 385 28.83 -18.08 45.19
C LYS A 385 28.52 -18.38 46.65
N ALA A 386 27.31 -18.87 46.97
CA ALA A 386 26.98 -19.34 48.31
C ALA A 386 27.79 -20.59 48.67
N GLN A 387 27.91 -21.58 47.77
CA GLN A 387 28.76 -22.75 47.96
C GLN A 387 30.25 -22.36 48.04
N GLU A 388 30.73 -21.41 47.25
CA GLU A 388 32.11 -20.91 47.34
C GLU A 388 32.35 -20.07 48.58
N ILE A 389 31.36 -19.31 49.07
CA ILE A 389 31.46 -18.60 50.34
C ILE A 389 31.45 -19.62 51.48
N VAL A 390 30.60 -20.64 51.44
CA VAL A 390 30.62 -21.75 52.41
C VAL A 390 31.93 -22.54 52.31
N SER A 391 32.49 -22.77 51.12
CA SER A 391 33.77 -23.47 50.91
C SER A 391 34.96 -22.60 51.28
N LYS A 392 34.94 -21.29 51.05
CA LYS A 392 35.94 -20.32 51.56
C LYS A 392 35.75 -20.07 53.06
N GLN A 393 34.54 -20.27 53.60
CA GLN A 393 34.18 -20.46 55.01
C GLN A 393 34.39 -21.91 55.50
N GLN A 394 34.87 -22.79 54.62
CA GLN A 394 35.47 -24.11 54.85
C GLN A 394 36.94 -24.10 54.33
N MET A 395 37.63 -22.93 54.22
CA MET A 395 39.09 -22.81 53.97
C MET A 395 39.93 -21.94 54.97
N GLN A 396 39.72 -20.62 55.17
CA GLN A 396 40.68 -19.76 55.93
C GLN A 396 41.05 -19.99 57.43
N ASN A 397 40.22 -20.54 58.31
CA ASN A 397 40.59 -21.00 59.65
C ASN A 397 41.44 -22.27 59.66
N HIS A 398 41.41 -23.16 58.63
CA HIS A 398 42.51 -24.15 58.55
C HIS A 398 43.81 -23.40 58.25
N GLU A 399 43.73 -22.25 57.56
CA GLU A 399 44.87 -21.36 57.30
C GLU A 399 45.29 -20.69 58.62
N GLN A 400 44.35 -20.31 59.50
CA GLN A 400 44.65 -19.94 60.90
C GLN A 400 45.14 -21.13 61.77
N ASP A 401 44.77 -22.37 61.46
CA ASP A 401 45.29 -23.60 62.11
C ASP A 401 46.62 -24.09 61.49
N THR A 402 47.09 -23.51 60.37
CA THR A 402 48.38 -23.87 59.72
C THR A 402 49.46 -22.80 59.82
N GLU A 403 49.14 -21.54 60.17
CA GLU A 403 50.15 -20.53 60.55
C GLU A 403 50.49 -20.51 62.06
N ASN A 404 50.25 -21.63 62.74
CA ASN A 404 50.94 -22.08 63.96
C ASN A 404 50.82 -23.61 64.00
N VAL A 405 51.54 -24.36 63.16
CA VAL A 405 52.92 -24.84 63.44
C VAL A 405 53.32 -25.65 62.18
N LYS A 406 54.38 -25.34 61.41
CA LYS A 406 55.70 -24.79 61.78
C LYS A 406 56.12 -23.63 60.88
N ASN A 407 55.67 -22.43 61.22
CA ASN A 407 56.09 -21.12 60.69
C ASN A 407 56.01 -20.98 59.16
N THR A 408 54.81 -20.63 58.70
CA THR A 408 54.47 -20.16 57.35
C THR A 408 54.80 -21.14 56.21
N LEU A 409 53.76 -21.82 55.69
CA LEU A 409 53.32 -21.67 54.28
C LEU A 409 52.15 -22.62 53.94
N GLN A 410 51.04 -22.01 53.50
CA GLN A 410 50.08 -22.52 52.51
C GLN A 410 49.00 -23.56 52.92
N GLU A 411 47.96 -23.01 53.55
CA GLU A 411 46.60 -22.89 52.96
C GLU A 411 45.83 -24.15 52.46
N GLN A 412 44.85 -24.64 53.26
CA GLN A 412 43.45 -25.02 52.88
C GLN A 412 42.67 -25.78 54.01
N ASN A 413 41.36 -25.45 54.25
CA ASN A 413 40.23 -26.25 54.87
C ASN A 413 39.38 -25.86 56.18
N LYS A 414 39.04 -24.59 56.54
CA LYS A 414 38.27 -24.12 57.77
C LYS A 414 37.50 -25.21 58.54
N GLN A 415 38.01 -25.44 59.74
CA GLN A 415 37.22 -25.90 60.87
C GLN A 415 36.44 -24.70 61.47
N SER A 416 35.17 -24.91 61.83
CA SER A 416 34.42 -23.95 62.64
C SER A 416 34.93 -23.98 64.10
N ASN A 417 35.39 -22.83 64.61
CA ASN A 417 35.90 -22.75 65.98
C ASN A 417 34.78 -22.98 66.99
N ILE A 418 35.01 -23.90 67.94
CA ILE A 418 34.09 -24.20 69.05
C ILE A 418 34.80 -23.82 70.34
N THR A 419 34.30 -22.78 71.02
CA THR A 419 34.74 -22.37 72.35
C THR A 419 34.16 -23.33 73.38
N VAL A 420 34.99 -23.86 74.28
CA VAL A 420 34.60 -24.85 75.30
C VAL A 420 34.93 -24.32 76.70
N LEU A 421 33.97 -24.40 77.61
CA LEU A 421 34.10 -24.11 79.03
C LEU A 421 34.12 -25.42 79.82
N THR A 422 35.15 -25.60 80.66
CA THR A 422 35.33 -26.79 81.52
C THR A 422 35.39 -26.40 82.99
N ASP A 423 35.03 -27.33 83.88
CA ASP A 423 35.25 -27.20 85.33
C ASP A 423 36.74 -27.31 85.65
N GLU A 424 37.30 -26.32 86.36
CA GLU A 424 38.73 -26.21 86.66
C GLU A 424 39.26 -27.31 87.61
N LYS A 425 38.39 -28.09 88.25
CA LYS A 425 38.74 -29.14 89.23
C LYS A 425 38.44 -30.55 88.73
N THR A 426 37.39 -30.74 87.93
CA THR A 426 37.01 -32.07 87.39
C THR A 426 37.36 -32.26 85.92
N GLY A 427 37.58 -31.18 85.17
CA GLY A 427 37.83 -31.22 83.72
C GLY A 427 36.60 -31.52 82.86
N GLU A 428 35.40 -31.59 83.45
CA GLU A 428 34.16 -31.86 82.71
C GLU A 428 33.70 -30.63 81.89
N VAL A 429 33.14 -30.86 80.70
CA VAL A 429 32.73 -29.79 79.76
C VAL A 429 31.36 -29.25 80.14
N LEU A 430 31.35 -28.12 80.86
CA LEU A 430 30.15 -27.44 81.34
C LEU A 430 29.36 -26.76 80.21
N ALA A 431 30.05 -26.22 79.21
CA ALA A 431 29.41 -25.65 78.02
C ALA A 431 30.34 -25.68 76.80
N LYS A 432 29.76 -25.69 75.60
CA LYS A 432 30.46 -25.47 74.34
C LYS A 432 29.60 -24.65 73.39
N GLY A 433 30.21 -23.73 72.66
CA GLY A 433 29.49 -22.89 71.71
C GLY A 433 30.36 -22.39 70.57
N ASN A 434 29.71 -22.01 69.49
CA ASN A 434 30.32 -21.33 68.35
C ASN A 434 29.47 -20.09 68.00
N ASP A 435 29.82 -19.40 66.92
CA ASP A 435 29.16 -18.16 66.48
C ASP A 435 27.64 -18.30 66.19
N HIS A 436 27.11 -19.52 66.16
CA HIS A 436 25.72 -19.82 65.79
C HIS A 436 24.92 -20.53 66.89
N GLN A 437 25.55 -21.31 67.78
CA GLN A 437 24.86 -22.11 68.80
C GLN A 437 25.69 -22.24 70.09
N ILE A 438 25.01 -22.25 71.23
CA ILE A 438 25.58 -22.52 72.56
C ILE A 438 24.85 -23.72 73.17
N LEU A 439 25.61 -24.72 73.62
CA LEU A 439 25.15 -25.92 74.30
C LEU A 439 25.76 -25.96 75.70
N ALA A 440 24.92 -25.93 76.74
CA ALA A 440 25.35 -26.01 78.14
C ALA A 440 24.78 -27.27 78.79
N GLN A 441 25.58 -27.92 79.64
CA GLN A 441 25.15 -29.06 80.44
C GLN A 441 24.26 -28.57 81.60
N ILE A 442 23.08 -29.17 81.74
CA ILE A 442 22.16 -28.84 82.83
C ILE A 442 22.65 -29.54 84.10
N ALA A 443 23.16 -28.77 85.05
CA ALA A 443 23.56 -29.29 86.36
C ALA A 443 22.32 -29.53 87.24
N PRO A 444 22.12 -30.74 87.81
CA PRO A 444 21.07 -30.98 88.79
C PRO A 444 21.43 -30.34 90.14
N THR A 445 20.42 -29.87 90.88
CA THR A 445 20.60 -29.40 92.26
C THR A 445 21.08 -30.56 93.15
N PRO A 446 22.23 -30.47 93.85
CA PRO A 446 22.66 -31.53 94.74
C PRO A 446 21.70 -31.70 95.92
N GLU A 447 21.40 -32.94 96.33
CA GLU A 447 20.39 -33.30 97.35
C GLU A 447 20.47 -32.46 98.65
N LYS A 448 21.67 -32.03 99.07
CA LYS A 448 21.90 -31.19 100.27
C LYS A 448 21.33 -29.76 100.16
N PHE A 449 20.95 -29.33 98.97
CA PHE A 449 20.47 -27.99 98.64
C PHE A 449 19.11 -27.97 97.94
N GLU A 450 18.46 -29.13 97.79
CA GLU A 450 17.14 -29.24 97.20
C GLU A 450 16.10 -28.43 97.99
N GLY A 451 15.24 -27.69 97.29
CA GLY A 451 14.24 -26.79 97.89
C GLY A 451 14.76 -25.46 98.46
N LYS A 452 16.04 -25.11 98.32
CA LYS A 452 16.58 -23.80 98.75
C LYS A 452 16.68 -22.82 97.58
N THR A 453 16.11 -21.62 97.76
CA THR A 453 16.21 -20.53 96.78
C THR A 453 17.44 -19.66 97.03
N TYR A 454 18.14 -19.28 95.97
CA TYR A 454 19.29 -18.38 95.99
C TYR A 454 19.06 -17.22 95.02
N GLU A 455 19.37 -15.99 95.43
CA GLU A 455 19.22 -14.78 94.61
C GLU A 455 20.58 -14.08 94.42
N TYR A 456 20.90 -13.71 93.18
CA TYR A 456 22.11 -12.98 92.82
C TYR A 456 21.76 -11.87 91.81
N THR A 457 22.23 -10.65 92.06
CA THR A 457 22.10 -9.53 91.10
C THR A 457 23.36 -9.47 90.23
N TYR A 458 23.17 -9.53 88.91
CA TYR A 458 24.24 -9.41 87.92
C TYR A 458 24.05 -8.14 87.06
N TYR A 459 25.15 -7.56 86.61
CA TYR A 459 25.16 -6.42 85.69
C TYR A 459 25.73 -6.86 84.33
N PHE A 460 25.04 -6.51 83.25
CA PHE A 460 25.43 -6.86 81.88
C PHE A 460 25.46 -5.60 81.01
N SER A 461 26.50 -5.45 80.18
CA SER A 461 26.63 -4.38 79.20
C SER A 461 26.98 -4.97 77.83
N GLY A 462 26.54 -4.31 76.76
CA GLY A 462 26.72 -4.80 75.40
C GLY A 462 25.87 -4.03 74.39
N SER A 463 25.96 -4.41 73.11
CA SER A 463 25.13 -3.82 72.05
C SER A 463 23.65 -4.17 72.26
N PHE A 464 22.74 -3.34 71.72
CA PHE A 464 21.30 -3.56 71.83
C PHE A 464 20.88 -4.96 71.33
N GLY A 465 21.51 -5.45 70.26
CA GLY A 465 21.31 -6.81 69.76
C GLY A 465 21.71 -7.88 70.77
N ALA A 466 22.91 -7.78 71.36
CA ALA A 466 23.39 -8.73 72.36
C ALA A 466 22.49 -8.77 73.61
N ILE A 467 22.09 -7.59 74.12
CA ILE A 467 21.18 -7.48 75.28
C ILE A 467 19.79 -8.06 74.97
N LYS A 468 19.28 -7.86 73.75
CA LYS A 468 17.99 -8.45 73.30
C LYS A 468 18.08 -9.98 73.19
N THR A 469 19.17 -10.52 72.64
CA THR A 469 19.40 -11.97 72.56
C THR A 469 19.52 -12.59 73.96
N PHE A 470 20.30 -11.98 74.86
CA PHE A 470 20.43 -12.43 76.24
C PHE A 470 19.09 -12.43 77.00
N SER A 471 18.29 -11.37 76.84
CA SER A 471 16.93 -11.29 77.41
C SER A 471 16.01 -12.42 76.93
N ASN A 472 16.09 -12.80 75.65
CA ASN A 472 15.36 -13.94 75.10
C ASN A 472 15.83 -15.29 75.70
N ILE A 473 17.13 -15.45 75.94
CA ILE A 473 17.70 -16.65 76.58
C ILE A 473 17.22 -16.76 78.04
N LEU A 474 17.25 -15.67 78.82
CA LEU A 474 16.70 -15.65 80.18
C LEU A 474 15.21 -16.03 80.21
N LYS A 475 14.43 -15.54 79.23
CA LYS A 475 13.02 -15.92 79.07
C LYS A 475 12.86 -17.42 78.81
N LEU A 476 13.67 -18.00 77.91
CA LEU A 476 13.64 -19.43 77.63
C LEU A 476 14.03 -20.28 78.86
N LEU A 477 15.05 -19.86 79.63
CA LEU A 477 15.45 -20.52 80.87
C LEU A 477 14.31 -20.52 81.91
N SER A 478 13.57 -19.41 82.06
CA SER A 478 12.38 -19.35 82.94
C SER A 478 11.21 -20.24 82.50
N MET A 479 11.16 -20.63 81.23
CA MET A 479 10.16 -21.57 80.70
C MET A 479 10.57 -23.03 80.92
N MET A 480 11.87 -23.33 80.84
CA MET A 480 12.40 -24.69 81.05
C MET A 480 12.54 -25.04 82.54
N PHE A 481 12.94 -24.08 83.38
CA PHE A 481 13.15 -24.26 84.81
C PHE A 481 12.13 -23.44 85.59
N LYS A 482 11.09 -24.09 86.13
CA LYS A 482 9.95 -23.44 86.81
C LYS A 482 10.36 -22.56 88.01
N ASP A 483 11.48 -22.90 88.65
CA ASP A 483 11.99 -22.18 89.81
C ASP A 483 12.95 -21.02 89.42
N PHE A 484 13.35 -20.93 88.15
CA PHE A 484 14.18 -19.83 87.65
C PHE A 484 13.34 -18.59 87.35
N LYS A 485 13.48 -17.57 88.20
CA LYS A 485 12.87 -16.25 88.00
C LYS A 485 13.95 -15.21 87.74
N TYR A 486 13.67 -14.31 86.80
CA TYR A 486 14.53 -13.16 86.52
C TYR A 486 13.66 -11.89 86.48
N GLU A 487 14.17 -10.81 87.05
CA GLU A 487 13.53 -9.51 87.01
C GLU A 487 14.42 -8.53 86.25
N ARG A 488 13.81 -7.74 85.36
CA ARG A 488 14.48 -6.61 84.71
C ARG A 488 14.20 -5.36 85.55
N LYS A 489 15.23 -4.92 86.28
CA LYS A 489 15.27 -3.58 86.89
C LYS A 489 15.49 -2.49 85.83
#